data_AF-A0A4R9LP83-F1
#
_entry.id   AF-A0A4R9LP83-F1
#
_cell.length_a   1.000
_cell.length_b   1.000
_cell.length_c   1.000
_cell.angle_alpha   90.00
_cell.angle_beta   90.00
_cell.angle_gamma   90.00
#
_symmetry.space_group_name_H-M   'P 1'
#
loop_
_entity.id
_entity.type
_entity.pdbx_description
1 polymer ?
#
loop_
_entity_poly.entity_id
_entity_poly.type
_entity_poly.pdbx_seq_one_letter_code
_entity_poly.pdbx_strand_id
1 'polypeptide(L)'
;MYSFLEEESESFSALFASLFFTLGSPLFTGRLLFGRGIVLFLGFIFLYLRKYKEKKWIHVFLISFFSVWTYAGFPILFIFSFFFLLGDYFKTKDLTYKPVLYTVSGLALGMIFHPSFPNQFEGYFLELIVQAFPPADTEAIAEWLAPERSLIWGGIWYLLLFIIYHIFHGNEFSITQKIFLSLTIIYLIFGISSLRLFEYYFLFGYLFCFSGKPSPRQINYAGIAALLLILFPITYGKMKIQYEFTDPNPAFSTADWITKNLPEEKKIFLSWGDYPYFVFRAPEKNYLFGLNPIYSWAYDQKKYTLQRSFFEGSSLDYEQIPGILGYKYAVVNLHYYKPVADALKRSKKAELVYENERYRVFRMIGTNK
;
A
#
# COMPACT_ATOMS: atom_id res chain seq x y z
N MET A 1 -0.64 1.21 21.22
CA MET A 1 -1.77 0.35 20.81
C MET A 1 -2.32 -0.41 22.01
N TYR A 2 -1.57 -1.34 22.60
CA TYR A 2 -2.04 -2.19 23.72
C TYR A 2 -2.72 -1.40 24.85
N SER A 3 -2.03 -0.41 25.42
CA SER A 3 -2.57 0.41 26.50
C SER A 3 -3.88 1.14 26.14
N PHE A 4 -4.03 1.58 24.89
CA PHE A 4 -5.26 2.25 24.44
C PHE A 4 -6.42 1.25 24.33
N LEU A 5 -6.16 0.03 23.89
CA LEU A 5 -7.18 -1.01 23.76
C LEU A 5 -7.58 -1.59 25.12
N GLU A 6 -6.64 -1.69 26.05
CA GLU A 6 -6.89 -2.06 27.44
C GLU A 6 -7.81 -1.03 28.14
N GLU A 7 -7.60 0.26 27.92
CA GLU A 7 -8.50 1.33 28.40
C GLU A 7 -9.91 1.24 27.80
N GLU A 8 -10.04 0.76 26.56
CA GLU A 8 -11.32 0.67 25.85
C GLU A 8 -12.10 -0.62 26.10
N SER A 9 -11.43 -1.68 26.55
CA SER A 9 -12.05 -2.99 26.73
C SER A 9 -11.41 -3.79 27.87
N GLU A 10 -12.17 -4.00 28.94
CA GLU A 10 -11.75 -4.75 30.13
C GLU A 10 -11.41 -6.23 29.87
N SER A 11 -11.79 -6.80 28.72
CA SER A 11 -11.49 -8.20 28.35
C SER A 11 -10.48 -8.35 27.21
N PHE A 12 -9.74 -7.28 26.88
CA PHE A 12 -8.80 -7.27 25.77
C PHE A 12 -7.70 -8.32 25.95
N SER A 13 -7.68 -9.33 25.07
CA SER A 13 -6.60 -10.32 25.01
C SER A 13 -5.52 -9.83 24.06
N ALA A 14 -4.36 -9.47 24.62
CA ALA A 14 -3.15 -9.13 23.86
C ALA A 14 -2.80 -10.21 22.83
N LEU A 15 -2.97 -11.48 23.23
CA LEU A 15 -2.71 -12.65 22.41
C LEU A 15 -3.70 -12.77 21.26
N PHE A 16 -4.99 -12.50 21.51
CA PHE A 16 -6.00 -12.49 20.44
C PHE A 16 -5.71 -11.41 19.43
N ALA A 17 -5.46 -10.17 19.87
CA ALA A 17 -5.14 -9.08 18.97
C ALA A 17 -3.85 -9.37 18.19
N SER A 18 -2.82 -9.90 18.85
CA SER A 18 -1.56 -10.23 18.19
C SER A 18 -1.72 -11.35 17.16
N LEU A 19 -2.41 -12.44 17.49
CA LEU A 19 -2.70 -13.54 16.56
C LEU A 19 -3.62 -13.08 15.43
N PHE A 20 -4.62 -12.27 15.71
CA PHE A 20 -5.50 -11.69 14.70
C PHE A 20 -4.72 -10.80 13.74
N PHE A 21 -3.87 -9.90 14.24
CA PHE A 21 -3.05 -9.05 13.38
C PHE A 21 -2.06 -9.86 12.53
N THR A 22 -1.45 -10.90 13.12
CA THR A 22 -0.44 -11.72 12.45
C THR A 22 -1.05 -12.66 11.40
N LEU A 23 -2.21 -13.26 11.70
CA LEU A 23 -2.88 -14.27 10.87
C LEU A 23 -3.99 -13.70 9.98
N GLY A 24 -4.60 -12.61 10.41
CA GLY A 24 -5.70 -11.94 9.71
C GLY A 24 -5.24 -11.28 8.42
N SER A 25 -3.95 -10.95 8.30
CA SER A 25 -3.34 -10.61 7.02
C SER A 25 -1.81 -10.73 7.10
N PRO A 26 -1.23 -11.85 6.62
CA PRO A 26 0.22 -12.02 6.46
C PRO A 26 0.80 -11.04 5.46
N LEU A 27 -0.04 -10.58 4.52
CA LEU A 27 0.30 -9.50 3.60
C LEU A 27 0.29 -8.15 4.30
N PHE A 28 -0.61 -7.90 5.26
CA PHE A 28 -0.55 -6.72 6.15
C PHE A 28 0.70 -6.78 7.02
N THR A 29 0.98 -7.92 7.67
CA THR A 29 2.18 -8.09 8.49
C THR A 29 3.45 -7.97 7.64
N GLY A 30 3.52 -8.63 6.49
CA GLY A 30 4.63 -8.49 5.54
C GLY A 30 4.80 -7.07 5.00
N ARG A 31 3.70 -6.35 4.75
CA ARG A 31 3.74 -4.96 4.28
C ARG A 31 4.08 -3.95 5.38
N LEU A 32 3.72 -4.23 6.63
CA LEU A 32 4.20 -3.49 7.79
C LEU A 32 5.70 -3.74 8.01
N LEU A 33 6.18 -4.97 7.76
CA LEU A 33 7.58 -5.35 7.91
C LEU A 33 8.50 -4.78 6.82
N PHE A 34 7.97 -4.22 5.72
CA PHE A 34 8.77 -3.51 4.70
C PHE A 34 9.40 -2.19 5.19
N GLY A 35 9.41 -1.91 6.50
CA GLY A 35 10.07 -0.72 7.06
C GLY A 35 9.45 0.59 6.60
N ARG A 36 8.17 0.58 6.24
CA ARG A 36 7.46 1.75 5.70
C ARG A 36 7.08 2.72 6.81
N GLY A 37 7.01 4.00 6.46
CA GLY A 37 6.55 5.08 7.37
C GLY A 37 5.15 4.85 7.96
N ILE A 38 4.33 3.97 7.36
CA ILE A 38 3.02 3.58 7.88
C ILE A 38 3.09 3.01 9.31
N VAL A 39 4.12 2.23 9.68
CA VAL A 39 4.21 1.64 11.03
C VAL A 39 4.35 2.73 12.09
N LEU A 40 5.25 3.69 11.83
CA LEU A 40 5.43 4.84 12.70
C LEU A 40 4.15 5.68 12.78
N PHE A 41 3.50 5.89 11.64
CA PHE A 41 2.25 6.62 11.55
C PHE A 41 1.10 5.96 12.32
N LEU A 42 0.97 4.63 12.27
CA LEU A 42 0.02 3.89 13.10
C LEU A 42 0.28 4.16 14.59
N GLY A 43 1.55 4.18 15.02
CA GLY A 43 1.93 4.59 16.37
C GLY A 43 1.40 5.99 16.72
N PHE A 44 1.50 6.93 15.78
CA PHE A 44 0.99 8.30 15.96
C PHE A 44 -0.53 8.34 16.03
N ILE A 45 -1.26 7.53 15.27
CA ILE A 45 -2.72 7.42 15.40
C ILE A 45 -3.11 7.01 16.82
N PHE A 46 -2.45 6.00 17.40
CA PHE A 46 -2.77 5.57 18.77
C PHE A 46 -2.41 6.62 19.82
N LEU A 47 -1.26 7.27 19.69
CA LEU A 47 -0.87 8.37 20.57
C LEU A 47 -1.84 9.54 20.46
N TYR A 48 -2.25 9.88 19.23
CA TYR A 48 -3.25 10.90 18.94
C TYR A 48 -4.57 10.59 19.63
N LEU A 49 -5.13 9.39 19.44
CA LEU A 49 -6.40 8.98 20.04
C LEU A 49 -6.37 9.04 21.58
N ARG A 50 -5.25 8.61 22.18
CA ARG A 50 -5.05 8.72 23.63
C ARG A 50 -5.00 10.17 24.09
N LYS A 51 -4.15 11.01 23.48
CA LYS A 51 -4.00 12.41 23.89
C LYS A 51 -5.25 13.26 23.59
N TYR A 52 -6.03 12.87 22.58
CA TYR A 52 -7.35 13.39 22.31
C TYR A 52 -8.29 13.16 23.51
N LYS A 53 -8.39 11.92 24.00
CA LYS A 53 -9.23 11.57 25.15
C LYS A 53 -8.80 12.25 26.45
N GLU A 54 -7.49 12.34 26.68
CA GLU A 54 -6.91 13.08 27.80
C GLU A 54 -7.11 14.62 27.69
N LYS A 55 -7.69 15.11 26.59
CA LYS A 55 -7.88 16.54 26.28
C LYS A 55 -6.58 17.34 26.31
N LYS A 56 -5.45 16.70 25.98
CA LYS A 56 -4.11 17.30 25.97
C LYS A 56 -3.85 17.95 24.61
N TRP A 57 -4.53 19.06 24.32
CA TRP A 57 -4.56 19.69 22.98
C TRP A 57 -3.19 20.05 22.41
N ILE A 58 -2.25 20.52 23.22
CA ILE A 58 -0.88 20.79 22.74
C ILE A 58 -0.19 19.52 22.22
N HIS A 59 -0.45 18.36 22.83
CA HIS A 59 0.10 17.09 22.36
C HIS A 59 -0.59 16.65 21.07
N VAL A 60 -1.91 16.86 20.96
CA VAL A 60 -2.67 16.63 19.71
C VAL A 60 -2.05 17.41 18.56
N PHE A 61 -1.77 18.71 18.77
CA PHE A 61 -1.08 19.55 17.80
C PHE A 61 0.30 19.01 17.42
N LEU A 62 1.15 18.68 18.40
CA LEU A 62 2.51 18.19 18.13
C LEU A 62 2.48 16.85 17.36
N ILE A 63 1.60 15.93 17.76
CA ILE A 63 1.45 14.65 17.06
C ILE A 63 0.96 14.87 15.63
N SER A 64 -0.02 15.75 15.41
CA SER A 64 -0.48 16.12 14.06
C SER A 64 0.65 16.75 13.24
N PHE A 65 1.41 17.68 13.80
CA PHE A 65 2.57 18.30 13.15
C PHE A 65 3.58 17.26 12.65
N PHE A 66 4.06 16.40 13.57
CA PHE A 66 5.04 15.39 13.19
C PHE A 66 4.45 14.30 12.29
N SER A 67 3.14 14.05 12.33
CA SER A 67 2.52 13.01 11.50
C SER A 67 2.68 13.25 10.00
N VAL A 68 2.68 14.51 9.57
CA VAL A 68 2.91 14.89 8.16
C VAL A 68 4.23 14.32 7.64
N TRP A 69 5.25 14.24 8.49
CA TRP A 69 6.61 13.83 8.15
C TRP A 69 6.79 12.30 8.16
N THR A 70 5.77 11.56 8.60
CA THR A 70 5.86 10.11 8.79
C THR A 70 5.27 9.33 7.62
N TYR A 71 4.07 9.68 7.17
CA TYR A 71 3.36 8.94 6.13
C TYR A 71 2.31 9.82 5.44
N ALA A 72 2.08 9.61 4.15
CA ALA A 72 1.10 10.36 3.36
C ALA A 72 -0.33 10.26 3.90
N GLY A 73 -0.66 9.20 4.66
CA GLY A 73 -1.96 9.00 5.31
C GLY A 73 -2.30 9.97 6.45
N PHE A 74 -1.46 10.96 6.77
CA PHE A 74 -1.69 11.96 7.82
C PHE A 74 -3.07 12.67 7.80
N PRO A 75 -3.75 12.91 6.64
CA PRO A 75 -5.06 13.54 6.64
C PRO A 75 -6.12 12.77 7.44
N ILE A 76 -5.88 11.49 7.74
CA ILE A 76 -6.75 10.71 8.60
C ILE A 76 -6.93 11.31 10.00
N LEU A 77 -5.93 12.03 10.52
CA LEU A 77 -6.03 12.67 11.83
C LEU A 77 -7.07 13.79 11.82
N PHE A 78 -7.15 14.53 10.71
CA PHE A 78 -8.21 15.51 10.49
C PHE A 78 -9.57 14.82 10.45
N ILE A 79 -9.70 13.73 9.67
CA ILE A 79 -10.93 12.93 9.61
C ILE A 79 -11.35 12.48 11.02
N PHE A 80 -10.42 11.95 11.82
CA PHE A 80 -10.68 11.60 13.22
C PHE A 80 -11.19 12.78 14.04
N SER A 81 -10.47 13.90 14.01
CA SER A 81 -10.85 15.10 14.78
C SER A 81 -12.28 15.54 14.45
N PHE A 82 -12.66 15.44 13.18
CA PHE A 82 -13.99 15.80 12.70
C PHE A 82 -15.06 14.82 13.15
N PHE A 83 -14.84 13.51 13.01
CA PHE A 83 -15.80 12.50 13.45
C PHE A 83 -16.00 12.50 14.97
N PHE A 84 -14.94 12.71 15.76
CA PHE A 84 -15.08 12.84 17.21
C PHE A 84 -15.79 14.14 17.60
N LEU A 85 -15.52 15.26 16.93
CA LEU A 85 -16.27 16.50 17.12
C LEU A 85 -17.77 16.29 16.89
N LEU A 86 -18.13 15.63 15.77
CA LEU A 86 -19.52 15.30 15.48
C LEU A 86 -20.12 14.38 16.55
N GLY A 87 -19.38 13.34 16.97
CA GLY A 87 -19.82 12.42 18.01
C GLY A 87 -20.08 13.11 19.34
N ASP A 88 -19.17 13.98 19.77
CA ASP A 88 -19.31 14.78 20.99
C ASP A 88 -20.48 15.75 20.89
N TYR A 89 -20.67 16.41 19.74
CA TYR A 89 -21.81 17.28 19.47
C TYR A 89 -23.14 16.53 19.52
N PHE A 90 -23.24 15.34 18.92
CA PHE A 90 -24.47 14.56 18.98
C PHE A 90 -24.80 14.08 20.40
N LYS A 91 -23.78 13.81 21.23
CA LYS A 91 -23.93 13.36 22.61
C LYS A 91 -24.27 14.48 23.58
N THR A 92 -23.57 15.61 23.49
CA THR A 92 -23.59 16.68 24.50
C THR A 92 -24.28 17.95 24.02
N LYS A 93 -24.53 18.08 22.71
CA LYS A 93 -24.95 19.32 22.04
C LYS A 93 -23.99 20.50 22.21
N ASP A 94 -22.79 20.25 22.73
CA ASP A 94 -21.72 21.22 22.85
C ASP A 94 -20.69 21.03 21.73
N LEU A 95 -20.30 22.13 21.08
CA LEU A 95 -19.36 22.13 19.98
C LEU A 95 -17.98 22.55 20.48
N THR A 96 -17.26 21.62 21.08
CA THR A 96 -15.87 21.86 21.47
C THR A 96 -14.96 21.77 20.24
N TYR A 97 -14.70 22.88 19.55
CA TYR A 97 -13.91 22.93 18.31
C TYR A 97 -12.38 22.76 18.51
N LYS A 98 -11.89 22.84 19.76
CA LYS A 98 -10.46 22.74 20.09
C LYS A 98 -9.74 21.55 19.43
N PRO A 99 -10.28 20.32 19.41
CA PRO A 99 -9.59 19.19 18.80
C PRO A 99 -9.34 19.40 17.31
N VAL A 100 -10.33 19.86 16.56
CA VAL A 100 -10.19 20.15 15.13
C VAL A 100 -9.18 21.27 14.90
N LEU A 101 -9.24 22.35 15.68
CA LEU A 101 -8.32 23.47 15.55
C LEU A 101 -6.85 23.04 15.76
N TYR A 102 -6.56 22.29 16.83
CA TYR A 102 -5.19 21.85 17.14
C TYR A 102 -4.70 20.81 16.12
N THR A 103 -5.56 19.92 15.64
CA THR A 103 -5.22 18.97 14.58
C THR A 103 -4.92 19.70 13.27
N VAL A 104 -5.81 20.56 12.80
CA VAL A 104 -5.65 21.29 11.53
C VAL A 104 -4.44 22.21 11.57
N SER A 105 -4.23 22.97 12.65
CA SER A 105 -3.05 23.83 12.80
C SER A 105 -1.75 23.02 12.85
N GLY A 106 -1.74 21.88 13.54
CA GLY A 106 -0.60 20.97 13.55
C GLY A 106 -0.28 20.45 12.15
N LEU A 107 -1.27 19.93 11.44
CA LEU A 107 -1.11 19.46 10.05
C LEU A 107 -0.65 20.59 9.12
N ALA A 108 -1.25 21.77 9.20
CA ALA A 108 -0.89 22.90 8.35
C ALA A 108 0.54 23.37 8.58
N LEU A 109 0.97 23.51 9.84
CA LEU A 109 2.36 23.85 10.15
C LEU A 109 3.30 22.72 9.77
N GLY A 110 2.93 21.46 9.98
CA GLY A 110 3.70 20.30 9.55
C GLY A 110 3.98 20.31 8.05
N MET A 111 2.97 20.70 7.25
CA MET A 111 3.08 20.90 5.81
C MET A 111 3.94 22.10 5.45
N ILE A 112 3.79 23.26 6.11
CA ILE A 112 4.56 24.48 5.84
C ILE A 112 6.06 24.27 6.14
N PHE A 113 6.38 23.60 7.25
CA PHE A 113 7.75 23.33 7.65
C PHE A 113 8.33 22.05 7.02
N HIS A 114 7.58 21.35 6.19
CA HIS A 114 8.06 20.14 5.53
C HIS A 114 9.27 20.46 4.63
N PRO A 115 10.35 19.65 4.63
CA PRO A 115 11.57 19.93 3.86
C PRO A 115 11.34 20.14 2.36
N SER A 116 10.29 19.52 1.80
CA SER A 116 9.95 19.64 0.38
C SER A 116 9.08 20.86 0.04
N PHE A 117 8.76 21.76 0.98
CA PHE A 117 7.84 22.89 0.75
C PHE A 117 8.29 23.77 -0.43
N PRO A 118 7.40 24.06 -1.41
CA PRO A 118 5.97 23.70 -1.52
C PRO A 118 5.67 22.41 -2.32
N ASN A 119 6.68 21.70 -2.83
CA ASN A 119 6.51 20.61 -3.78
C ASN A 119 5.78 19.37 -3.22
N GLN A 120 5.72 19.18 -1.89
CA GLN A 120 4.95 18.09 -1.29
C GLN A 120 3.44 18.18 -1.55
N PHE A 121 2.89 19.37 -1.84
CA PHE A 121 1.46 19.47 -2.17
C PHE A 121 1.13 18.66 -3.42
N GLU A 122 1.97 18.76 -4.45
CA GLU A 122 1.83 17.96 -5.67
C GLU A 122 2.05 16.47 -5.37
N GLY A 123 3.10 16.13 -4.59
CA GLY A 123 3.37 14.76 -4.18
C GLY A 123 2.19 14.11 -3.44
N TYR A 124 1.62 14.79 -2.44
CA TYR A 124 0.46 14.29 -1.70
C TYR A 124 -0.80 14.25 -2.56
N PHE A 125 -0.99 15.20 -3.48
CA PHE A 125 -2.11 15.15 -4.41
C PHE A 125 -2.05 13.91 -5.30
N LEU A 126 -0.86 13.60 -5.85
CA LEU A 126 -0.64 12.38 -6.62
C LEU A 126 -0.90 11.12 -5.78
N GLU A 127 -0.36 11.07 -4.55
CA GLU A 127 -0.43 9.90 -3.66
C GLU A 127 -1.80 9.65 -3.03
N LEU A 128 -2.55 10.70 -2.69
CA LEU A 128 -3.81 10.58 -1.97
C LEU A 128 -5.03 10.61 -2.90
N ILE A 129 -4.97 11.42 -3.96
CA ILE A 129 -6.13 11.65 -4.83
C ILE A 129 -5.96 10.85 -6.11
N VAL A 130 -4.91 11.15 -6.89
CA VAL A 130 -4.74 10.53 -8.21
C VAL A 130 -4.52 9.03 -8.07
N GLN A 131 -3.79 8.59 -7.05
CA GLN A 131 -3.55 7.17 -6.85
C GLN A 131 -4.74 6.41 -6.24
N ALA A 132 -5.64 7.09 -5.52
CA ALA A 132 -6.90 6.48 -5.10
C ALA A 132 -7.83 6.24 -6.30
N PHE A 133 -7.68 7.05 -7.35
CA PHE A 133 -8.44 7.00 -8.60
C PHE A 133 -7.50 7.05 -9.82
N PRO A 134 -6.68 6.00 -10.03
CA PRO A 134 -5.62 6.03 -11.02
C PRO A 134 -6.19 6.21 -12.44
N PRO A 135 -5.55 7.03 -13.30
CA PRO A 135 -5.92 7.10 -14.70
C PRO A 135 -5.87 5.71 -15.36
N ALA A 136 -6.78 5.44 -16.29
CA ALA A 136 -6.84 4.15 -16.99
C ALA A 136 -5.51 3.76 -17.66
N ASP A 137 -4.77 4.78 -18.11
CA ASP A 137 -3.49 4.64 -18.79
C ASP A 137 -2.30 4.43 -17.84
N THR A 138 -2.53 4.38 -16.52
CA THR A 138 -1.50 4.01 -15.54
C THR A 138 -1.60 2.55 -15.12
N GLU A 139 -0.46 1.87 -15.06
CA GLU A 139 -0.45 0.48 -14.61
C GLU A 139 -0.89 0.38 -13.15
N ALA A 140 -1.70 -0.63 -12.84
CA ALA A 140 -2.06 -0.92 -11.46
C ALA A 140 -0.78 -1.24 -10.70
N ILE A 141 -0.56 -0.54 -9.59
CA ILE A 141 0.69 -0.64 -8.84
C ILE A 141 0.73 -2.01 -8.19
N ALA A 142 1.45 -2.92 -8.84
CA ALA A 142 1.90 -4.14 -8.22
C ALA A 142 3.07 -3.78 -7.31
N GLU A 143 2.78 -3.18 -6.15
CA GLU A 143 3.78 -3.15 -5.09
C GLU A 143 4.22 -4.58 -4.82
N TRP A 144 5.45 -4.76 -4.33
CA TRP A 144 5.90 -6.02 -3.74
C TRP A 144 4.77 -6.63 -2.93
N LEU A 145 4.23 -7.75 -3.41
CA LEU A 145 3.09 -8.43 -2.78
C LEU A 145 1.80 -7.60 -2.81
N ALA A 146 1.35 -7.26 -4.00
CA ALA A 146 0.07 -6.58 -4.17
C ALA A 146 -1.04 -7.42 -3.50
N PRO A 147 -1.83 -6.83 -2.58
CA PRO A 147 -2.90 -7.56 -1.93
C PRO A 147 -3.93 -7.99 -2.98
N GLU A 148 -4.27 -9.27 -3.00
CA GLU A 148 -5.38 -9.72 -3.82
C GLU A 148 -6.71 -9.24 -3.24
N ARG A 149 -7.68 -8.94 -4.12
CA ARG A 149 -9.07 -8.63 -3.73
C ARG A 149 -9.69 -9.70 -2.83
N SER A 150 -9.21 -10.94 -2.92
CA SER A 150 -9.64 -12.04 -2.06
C SER A 150 -9.40 -11.80 -0.57
N LEU A 151 -8.42 -10.95 -0.19
CA LEU A 151 -8.12 -10.63 1.20
C LEU A 151 -9.19 -9.75 1.85
N ILE A 152 -9.86 -8.90 1.06
CA ILE A 152 -10.96 -8.06 1.55
C ILE A 152 -12.05 -8.93 2.17
N TRP A 153 -12.33 -10.08 1.54
CA TRP A 153 -13.30 -11.04 2.04
C TRP A 153 -12.86 -11.70 3.35
N GLY A 154 -11.55 -11.87 3.59
CA GLY A 154 -11.05 -12.43 4.85
C GLY A 154 -11.40 -11.55 6.06
N GLY A 155 -11.30 -10.23 5.92
CA GLY A 155 -11.67 -9.28 6.98
C GLY A 155 -13.18 -9.12 7.17
N ILE A 156 -13.95 -9.20 6.09
CA ILE A 156 -15.38 -8.85 6.14
C ILE A 156 -16.19 -9.85 6.96
N TRP A 157 -15.83 -11.15 6.89
CA TRP A 157 -16.54 -12.19 7.63
C TRP A 157 -16.49 -11.95 9.14
N TYR A 158 -15.34 -11.51 9.66
CA TYR A 158 -15.22 -11.21 11.09
C TYR A 158 -16.09 -10.02 11.50
N LEU A 159 -16.09 -8.95 10.69
CA LEU A 159 -16.94 -7.78 10.93
C LEU A 159 -18.42 -8.15 10.91
N LEU A 160 -18.84 -8.95 9.94
CA LEU A 160 -20.22 -9.43 9.82
C LEU A 160 -20.61 -10.27 11.03
N LEU A 161 -19.78 -11.22 11.46
CA LEU A 161 -20.04 -12.03 12.65
C LEU A 161 -20.16 -11.18 13.91
N PHE A 162 -19.30 -10.16 14.07
CA PHE A 162 -19.36 -9.24 15.21
C PHE A 162 -20.64 -8.38 15.20
N ILE A 163 -21.03 -7.85 14.04
CA ILE A 163 -22.26 -7.08 13.85
C ILE A 163 -23.47 -7.97 14.16
N ILE A 164 -23.51 -9.18 13.59
CA ILE A 164 -24.56 -10.18 13.83
C ILE A 164 -24.67 -10.48 15.32
N TYR A 165 -23.55 -10.71 16.02
CA TYR A 165 -23.53 -10.93 17.46
C TYR A 165 -24.16 -9.76 18.23
N HIS A 166 -23.80 -8.50 17.91
CA HIS A 166 -24.37 -7.32 18.56
C HIS A 166 -25.88 -7.20 18.32
N ILE A 167 -26.34 -7.45 17.09
CA ILE A 167 -27.76 -7.43 16.73
C ILE A 167 -28.53 -8.48 17.55
N PHE A 168 -28.04 -9.73 17.60
CA PHE A 168 -28.70 -10.82 18.33
C PHE A 168 -28.76 -10.59 19.85
N HIS A 169 -27.81 -9.85 20.43
CA HIS A 169 -27.76 -9.58 21.86
C HIS A 169 -28.36 -8.22 22.24
N GLY A 170 -28.93 -7.47 21.28
CA GLY A 170 -29.53 -6.16 21.53
C GLY A 170 -28.52 -5.12 22.03
N ASN A 171 -27.24 -5.28 21.72
CA ASN A 171 -26.19 -4.37 22.16
C ASN A 171 -26.12 -3.16 21.23
N GLU A 172 -26.32 -1.96 21.78
CA GLU A 172 -26.09 -0.71 21.03
C GLU A 172 -24.59 -0.41 20.91
N PHE A 173 -24.17 0.03 19.73
CA PHE A 173 -22.80 0.49 19.50
C PHE A 173 -22.52 1.82 20.21
N SER A 174 -21.37 1.90 20.88
CA SER A 174 -20.85 3.15 21.43
C SER A 174 -20.58 4.17 20.31
N ILE A 175 -20.49 5.45 20.64
CA ILE A 175 -20.14 6.49 19.64
C ILE A 175 -18.78 6.21 19.01
N THR A 176 -17.81 5.74 19.80
CA THR A 176 -16.47 5.36 19.34
C THR A 176 -16.54 4.21 18.35
N GLN A 177 -17.34 3.16 18.64
CA GLN A 177 -17.56 2.06 17.73
C GLN A 177 -18.21 2.52 16.42
N LYS A 178 -19.21 3.40 16.49
CA LYS A 178 -19.85 3.97 15.29
C LYS A 178 -18.85 4.71 14.42
N ILE A 179 -17.96 5.52 15.01
CA ILE A 179 -16.90 6.24 14.29
C ILE A 179 -15.96 5.23 13.60
N PHE A 180 -15.45 4.23 14.32
CA PHE A 180 -14.56 3.24 13.72
C PHE A 180 -15.25 2.38 12.65
N LEU A 181 -16.53 2.04 12.83
CA LEU A 181 -17.32 1.36 11.80
C LEU A 181 -17.47 2.21 10.54
N SER A 182 -17.78 3.51 10.68
CA SER A 182 -17.85 4.43 9.55
C SER A 182 -16.51 4.51 8.81
N LEU A 183 -15.40 4.63 9.53
CA LEU A 183 -14.07 4.62 8.92
C LEU A 183 -13.77 3.27 8.24
N THR A 184 -14.15 2.16 8.86
CA THR A 184 -14.03 0.82 8.26
C THR A 184 -14.74 0.77 6.91
N ILE A 185 -15.98 1.26 6.83
CA ILE A 185 -16.76 1.27 5.59
C ILE A 185 -16.12 2.17 4.53
N ILE A 186 -15.71 3.38 4.91
CA ILE A 186 -15.03 4.32 4.00
C ILE A 186 -13.76 3.68 3.41
N TYR A 187 -12.91 3.11 4.27
CA TYR A 187 -11.67 2.49 3.85
C TYR A 187 -11.88 1.16 3.12
N LEU A 188 -12.98 0.45 3.38
CA LEU A 188 -13.38 -0.71 2.58
C LEU A 188 -13.69 -0.30 1.14
N ILE A 189 -14.47 0.77 0.95
CA ILE A 189 -14.80 1.29 -0.39
C ILE A 189 -13.51 1.67 -1.13
N PHE A 190 -12.64 2.45 -0.49
CA PHE A 190 -11.35 2.81 -1.08
C PHE A 190 -10.42 1.62 -1.31
N GLY A 191 -10.45 0.62 -0.42
CA GLY A 191 -9.70 -0.62 -0.54
C GLY A 191 -10.16 -1.47 -1.72
N ILE A 192 -11.47 -1.51 -2.00
CA ILE A 192 -12.02 -2.19 -3.19
C ILE A 192 -11.56 -1.47 -4.48
N SER A 193 -11.53 -0.14 -4.47
CA SER A 193 -11.15 0.67 -5.64
C SER A 193 -9.66 0.59 -5.96
N SER A 194 -8.78 0.79 -4.96
CA SER A 194 -7.34 1.01 -5.18
C SER A 194 -6.43 -0.07 -4.60
N LEU A 195 -6.97 -0.96 -3.75
CA LEU A 195 -6.20 -1.94 -2.97
C LEU A 195 -5.08 -1.36 -2.07
N ARG A 196 -4.85 -0.04 -2.07
CA ARG A 196 -3.75 0.65 -1.37
C ARG A 196 -4.11 1.08 0.04
N LEU A 197 -5.40 1.22 0.32
CA LEU A 197 -5.92 1.68 1.61
C LEU A 197 -6.57 0.54 2.41
N PHE A 198 -6.36 -0.72 1.98
CA PHE A 198 -6.98 -1.88 2.60
C PHE A 198 -6.44 -2.13 4.03
N GLU A 199 -5.22 -1.70 4.33
CA GLU A 199 -4.61 -1.78 5.66
C GLU A 199 -5.42 -1.00 6.69
N TYR A 200 -5.92 0.17 6.30
CA TYR A 200 -6.75 1.03 7.15
C TYR A 200 -8.14 0.42 7.38
N TYR A 201 -8.71 -0.26 6.38
CA TYR A 201 -9.95 -1.01 6.55
C TYR A 201 -9.82 -2.06 7.66
N PHE A 202 -8.74 -2.85 7.64
CA PHE A 202 -8.48 -3.83 8.68
C PHE A 202 -8.29 -3.17 10.05
N LEU A 203 -7.44 -2.13 10.12
CA LEU A 203 -7.18 -1.40 11.35
C LEU A 203 -8.48 -0.88 12.00
N PHE A 204 -9.32 -0.18 11.24
CA PHE A 204 -10.55 0.38 11.79
C PHE A 204 -11.59 -0.68 12.08
N GLY A 205 -11.62 -1.75 11.29
CA GLY A 205 -12.46 -2.91 11.58
C GLY A 205 -12.11 -3.50 12.94
N TYR A 206 -10.82 -3.60 13.26
CA TYR A 206 -10.38 -4.04 14.59
C TYR A 206 -10.71 -3.05 15.68
N LEU A 207 -10.42 -1.76 15.46
CA LEU A 207 -10.77 -0.73 16.43
C LEU A 207 -12.28 -0.73 16.71
N PHE A 208 -13.13 -0.95 15.71
CA PHE A 208 -14.57 -1.13 15.88
C PHE A 208 -14.91 -2.35 16.77
N CYS A 209 -14.36 -3.52 16.46
CA CYS A 209 -14.63 -4.73 17.22
C CYS A 209 -14.14 -4.66 18.67
N PHE A 210 -13.05 -3.93 18.93
CA PHE A 210 -12.41 -3.86 20.25
C PHE A 210 -12.72 -2.58 21.06
N SER A 211 -13.40 -1.58 20.52
CA SER A 211 -13.70 -0.30 21.22
C SER A 211 -15.04 -0.26 21.98
N GLY A 212 -15.47 -1.40 22.53
CA GLY A 212 -16.77 -1.51 23.18
C GLY A 212 -16.84 -2.57 24.27
N LYS A 213 -18.08 -2.86 24.70
CA LYS A 213 -18.33 -3.84 25.76
C LYS A 213 -17.68 -5.19 25.41
N PRO A 214 -17.05 -5.83 26.39
CA PRO A 214 -16.26 -7.02 26.16
C PRO A 214 -17.08 -8.13 25.50
N SER A 215 -16.55 -8.67 24.40
CA SER A 215 -16.96 -9.99 23.92
C SER A 215 -16.60 -11.03 25.00
N PRO A 216 -17.51 -11.98 25.33
CA PRO A 216 -17.19 -13.10 26.22
C PRO A 216 -15.88 -13.78 25.79
N ARG A 217 -15.01 -14.14 26.76
CA ARG A 217 -13.71 -14.79 26.48
C ARG A 217 -13.84 -15.99 25.53
N GLN A 218 -14.93 -16.73 25.63
CA GLN A 218 -15.24 -17.88 24.78
C GLN A 218 -15.38 -17.51 23.30
N ILE A 219 -15.98 -16.36 22.99
CA ILE A 219 -16.10 -15.85 21.61
C ILE A 219 -14.74 -15.41 21.08
N ASN A 220 -13.88 -14.83 21.93
CA ASN A 220 -12.51 -14.49 21.54
C ASN A 220 -11.70 -15.76 21.20
N TYR A 221 -11.80 -16.82 22.00
CA TYR A 221 -11.13 -18.09 21.71
C TYR A 221 -11.70 -18.81 20.49
N ALA A 222 -13.02 -18.81 20.31
CA ALA A 222 -13.66 -19.34 19.10
C ALA A 222 -13.23 -18.54 17.85
N GLY A 223 -13.11 -17.22 17.98
CA GLY A 223 -12.55 -16.34 16.96
C GLY A 223 -11.10 -16.72 16.63
N ILE A 224 -10.22 -16.89 17.62
CA ILE A 224 -8.84 -17.36 17.43
C ILE A 224 -8.82 -18.69 16.67
N ALA A 225 -9.60 -19.68 17.12
CA ALA A 225 -9.64 -21.00 16.51
C ALA A 225 -10.13 -20.93 15.06
N ALA A 226 -11.16 -20.14 14.77
CA ALA A 226 -11.66 -19.94 13.41
C ALA A 226 -10.62 -19.27 12.51
N LEU A 227 -9.91 -18.24 13.01
CA LEU A 227 -8.83 -17.58 12.28
C LEU A 227 -7.67 -18.55 12.00
N LEU A 228 -7.28 -19.35 12.98
CA LEU A 228 -6.23 -20.36 12.80
C LEU A 228 -6.66 -21.45 11.82
N LEU A 229 -7.87 -21.99 11.92
CA LEU A 229 -8.29 -23.09 11.05
C LEU A 229 -8.57 -22.64 9.62
N ILE A 230 -9.09 -21.43 9.42
CA ILE A 230 -9.52 -20.94 8.11
C ILE A 230 -8.43 -20.08 7.46
N LEU A 231 -7.90 -19.08 8.18
CA LEU A 231 -6.98 -18.11 7.58
C LEU A 231 -5.55 -18.64 7.51
N PHE A 232 -5.10 -19.50 8.43
CA PHE A 232 -3.72 -20.01 8.39
C PHE A 232 -3.41 -20.82 7.11
N PRO A 233 -4.23 -21.78 6.65
CA PRO A 233 -3.93 -22.51 5.41
C PRO A 233 -3.93 -21.60 4.18
N ILE A 234 -4.88 -20.66 4.10
CA ILE A 234 -4.96 -19.67 3.01
C ILE A 234 -3.71 -18.79 3.00
N THR A 235 -3.37 -18.25 4.17
CA THR A 235 -2.16 -17.48 4.44
C THR A 235 -0.91 -18.21 3.99
N TYR A 236 -0.73 -19.44 4.46
CA TYR A 236 0.48 -20.22 4.24
C TYR A 236 0.64 -20.57 2.75
N GLY A 237 -0.45 -20.99 2.09
CA GLY A 237 -0.45 -21.25 0.65
C GLY A 237 -0.07 -20.02 -0.17
N LYS A 238 -0.62 -18.84 0.17
CA LYS A 238 -0.26 -17.59 -0.50
C LYS A 238 1.17 -17.17 -0.24
N MET A 239 1.67 -17.29 0.99
CA MET A 239 3.05 -16.97 1.33
C MET A 239 4.05 -17.83 0.54
N LYS A 240 3.73 -19.11 0.31
CA LYS A 240 4.55 -19.99 -0.53
C LYS A 240 4.65 -19.47 -1.97
N ILE A 241 3.50 -19.20 -2.59
CA ILE A 241 3.42 -18.62 -3.95
C ILE A 241 4.22 -17.30 -4.01
N GLN A 242 4.07 -16.47 -2.98
CA GLN A 242 4.81 -15.21 -2.85
C GLN A 242 6.33 -15.44 -2.73
N TYR A 243 6.77 -16.43 -1.95
CA TYR A 243 8.20 -16.74 -1.80
C TYR A 243 8.81 -17.15 -3.14
N GLU A 244 8.08 -17.95 -3.93
CA GLU A 244 8.49 -18.34 -5.28
C GLU A 244 8.54 -17.12 -6.24
N PHE A 245 7.57 -16.20 -6.15
CA PHE A 245 7.56 -14.98 -6.96
C PHE A 245 8.63 -13.96 -6.57
N THR A 246 8.97 -13.88 -5.29
CA THR A 246 9.97 -12.93 -4.77
C THR A 246 11.40 -13.45 -4.82
N ASP A 247 11.61 -14.67 -5.32
CA ASP A 247 12.97 -15.19 -5.55
C ASP A 247 13.74 -14.20 -6.46
N PRO A 248 14.80 -13.54 -5.93
CA PRO A 248 15.54 -12.55 -6.67
C PRO A 248 16.57 -13.17 -7.62
N ASN A 249 16.88 -14.46 -7.50
CA ASN A 249 17.97 -15.11 -8.23
C ASN A 249 17.87 -14.98 -9.76
N PRO A 250 16.68 -15.12 -10.40
CA PRO A 250 16.55 -14.92 -11.84
C PRO A 250 16.85 -13.47 -12.25
N ALA A 251 16.45 -12.49 -11.44
CA ALA A 251 16.71 -11.08 -11.72
C ALA A 251 18.19 -10.74 -11.49
N PHE A 252 18.77 -11.23 -10.40
CA PHE A 252 20.18 -11.02 -10.05
C PHE A 252 21.12 -11.63 -11.09
N SER A 253 20.89 -12.87 -11.52
CA SER A 253 21.68 -13.50 -12.58
C SER A 253 21.63 -12.70 -13.90
N THR A 254 20.46 -12.16 -14.24
CA THR A 254 20.29 -11.30 -15.42
C THR A 254 21.06 -9.98 -15.26
N ALA A 255 20.96 -9.33 -14.09
CA ALA A 255 21.69 -8.09 -13.81
C ALA A 255 23.21 -8.31 -13.83
N ASP A 256 23.70 -9.38 -13.20
CA ASP A 256 25.11 -9.76 -13.20
C ASP A 256 25.61 -10.02 -14.64
N TRP A 257 24.79 -10.69 -15.47
CA TRP A 257 25.10 -10.87 -16.89
C TRP A 257 25.18 -9.53 -17.63
N ILE A 258 24.26 -8.60 -17.39
CA ILE A 258 24.27 -7.26 -18.01
C ILE A 258 25.54 -6.50 -17.61
N THR A 259 25.89 -6.45 -16.33
CA THR A 259 27.09 -5.73 -15.87
C THR A 259 28.37 -6.34 -16.44
N LYS A 260 28.44 -7.67 -16.55
CA LYS A 260 29.61 -8.38 -17.10
C LYS A 260 29.73 -8.23 -18.62
N ASN A 261 28.64 -8.37 -19.37
CA ASN A 261 28.68 -8.47 -20.84
C ASN A 261 28.42 -7.14 -21.54
N LEU A 262 27.78 -6.18 -20.86
CA LEU A 262 27.44 -4.86 -21.39
C LEU A 262 28.05 -3.73 -20.52
N PRO A 263 29.37 -3.71 -20.28
CA PRO A 263 29.97 -2.74 -19.37
C PRO A 263 29.81 -1.28 -19.86
N GLU A 264 29.91 -1.06 -21.18
CA GLU A 264 29.81 0.27 -21.79
C GLU A 264 28.37 0.79 -21.93
N GLU A 265 27.39 -0.11 -21.96
CA GLU A 265 26.00 0.29 -22.10
C GLU A 265 25.45 0.78 -20.77
N LYS A 266 25.00 2.04 -20.75
CA LYS A 266 24.47 2.66 -19.55
C LYS A 266 22.95 2.62 -19.50
N LYS A 267 22.23 2.46 -20.61
CA LYS A 267 20.77 2.54 -20.63
C LYS A 267 20.15 1.17 -20.85
N ILE A 268 19.37 0.72 -19.87
CA ILE A 268 18.65 -0.56 -19.92
C ILE A 268 17.15 -0.29 -19.88
N PHE A 269 16.44 -0.73 -20.93
CA PHE A 269 14.99 -0.62 -21.00
C PHE A 269 14.36 -1.74 -20.17
N LEU A 270 13.77 -1.40 -19.03
CA LEU A 270 13.32 -2.36 -18.02
C LEU A 270 11.98 -1.92 -17.45
N SER A 271 11.10 -2.88 -17.16
CA SER A 271 9.81 -2.58 -16.52
C SER A 271 10.02 -2.00 -15.12
N TRP A 272 9.08 -1.17 -14.67
CA TRP A 272 9.12 -0.60 -13.33
C TRP A 272 9.14 -1.67 -12.23
N GLY A 273 8.36 -2.74 -12.39
CA GLY A 273 8.27 -3.82 -11.40
C GLY A 273 9.59 -4.56 -11.17
N ASP A 274 10.46 -4.60 -12.19
CA ASP A 274 11.77 -5.25 -12.09
C ASP A 274 12.88 -4.32 -11.58
N TYR A 275 12.67 -2.99 -11.65
CA TYR A 275 13.68 -1.97 -11.30
C TYR A 275 14.44 -2.25 -10.00
N PRO A 276 13.79 -2.58 -8.85
CA PRO A 276 14.53 -2.64 -7.60
C PRO A 276 15.52 -3.80 -7.52
N TYR A 277 15.29 -4.91 -8.25
CA TYR A 277 16.27 -6.00 -8.33
C TYR A 277 17.50 -5.59 -9.14
N PHE A 278 17.28 -4.90 -10.24
CA PHE A 278 18.34 -4.50 -11.16
C PHE A 278 19.18 -3.36 -10.61
N VAL A 279 18.56 -2.31 -10.03
CA VAL A 279 19.32 -1.21 -9.41
C VAL A 279 20.15 -1.67 -8.22
N PHE A 280 19.71 -2.72 -7.50
CA PHE A 280 20.47 -3.28 -6.39
C PHE A 280 21.77 -3.97 -6.85
N ARG A 281 21.74 -4.65 -8.00
CA ARG A 281 22.89 -5.39 -8.54
C ARG A 281 23.73 -4.63 -9.56
N ALA A 282 23.12 -3.71 -10.29
CA ALA A 282 23.72 -2.92 -11.35
C ALA A 282 23.39 -1.42 -11.17
N PRO A 283 23.72 -0.81 -10.02
CA PRO A 283 23.39 0.59 -9.71
C PRO A 283 24.02 1.61 -10.66
N GLU A 284 25.05 1.21 -11.41
CA GLU A 284 25.72 2.03 -12.43
C GLU A 284 24.90 2.21 -13.72
N LYS A 285 23.80 1.46 -13.89
CA LYS A 285 22.93 1.53 -15.07
C LYS A 285 21.79 2.53 -14.85
N ASN A 286 21.33 3.11 -15.96
CA ASN A 286 20.18 3.99 -16.06
C ASN A 286 18.98 3.21 -16.58
N TYR A 287 17.86 3.32 -15.87
CA TYR A 287 16.60 2.66 -16.17
C TYR A 287 15.53 3.68 -16.55
N LEU A 288 14.35 3.20 -16.99
CA LEU A 288 13.24 4.06 -17.39
C LEU A 288 12.82 5.02 -16.26
N PHE A 289 12.51 4.45 -15.10
CA PHE A 289 12.20 5.13 -13.85
C PHE A 289 12.16 4.10 -12.71
N GLY A 290 12.38 4.55 -11.48
CA GLY A 290 12.35 3.70 -10.28
C GLY A 290 11.29 4.08 -9.24
N LEU A 291 10.66 5.25 -9.42
CA LEU A 291 9.56 5.70 -8.57
C LEU A 291 8.24 5.09 -9.03
N ASN A 292 7.21 5.19 -8.20
CA ASN A 292 5.86 4.73 -8.52
C ASN A 292 5.41 5.26 -9.92
N PRO A 293 4.81 4.43 -10.78
CA PRO A 293 4.42 4.77 -12.16
C PRO A 293 3.61 6.07 -12.28
N ILE A 294 2.83 6.42 -11.26
CA ILE A 294 2.06 7.68 -11.25
C ILE A 294 2.96 8.91 -11.37
N TYR A 295 4.17 8.89 -10.80
CA TYR A 295 5.12 9.99 -10.91
C TYR A 295 5.72 10.06 -12.30
N SER A 296 6.00 8.92 -12.94
CA SER A 296 6.48 8.91 -14.33
C SER A 296 5.39 9.42 -15.28
N TRP A 297 4.13 9.03 -15.04
CA TRP A 297 2.99 9.52 -15.79
C TRP A 297 2.78 11.03 -15.59
N ALA A 298 2.83 11.52 -14.35
CA ALA A 298 2.66 12.94 -14.05
C ALA A 298 3.77 13.80 -14.66
N TYR A 299 5.02 13.29 -14.69
CA TYR A 299 6.16 13.98 -15.28
C TYR A 299 6.10 14.06 -16.81
N ASP A 300 5.82 12.93 -17.49
CA ASP A 300 5.70 12.89 -18.95
C ASP A 300 4.76 11.75 -19.38
N GLN A 301 3.49 12.09 -19.54
CA GLN A 301 2.44 11.15 -19.92
C GLN A 301 2.74 10.45 -21.26
N LYS A 302 3.24 11.19 -22.26
CA LYS A 302 3.50 10.62 -23.59
C LYS A 302 4.60 9.58 -23.52
N LYS A 303 5.69 9.92 -22.83
CA LYS A 303 6.82 9.02 -22.65
C LYS A 303 6.43 7.79 -21.83
N TYR A 304 5.61 7.96 -20.79
CA TYR A 304 5.10 6.86 -19.99
C TYR A 304 4.19 5.92 -20.81
N THR A 305 3.23 6.46 -21.56
CA THR A 305 2.34 5.66 -22.41
C THR A 305 3.11 4.88 -23.47
N LEU A 306 4.13 5.49 -24.09
CA LEU A 306 5.01 4.78 -25.03
C LEU A 306 5.71 3.59 -24.35
N GLN A 307 6.29 3.80 -23.17
CA GLN A 307 6.95 2.71 -22.43
C GLN A 307 5.97 1.59 -22.10
N ARG A 308 4.76 1.93 -21.67
CA ARG A 308 3.71 0.95 -21.38
C ARG A 308 3.30 0.18 -22.64
N SER A 309 3.15 0.85 -23.78
CA SER A 309 2.80 0.20 -25.06
C SER A 309 3.83 -0.86 -25.50
N PHE A 310 5.10 -0.70 -25.14
CA PHE A 310 6.11 -1.74 -25.37
C PHE A 310 5.80 -3.02 -24.58
N PHE A 311 5.58 -2.90 -23.27
CA PHE A 311 5.37 -4.06 -22.40
C PHE A 311 4.01 -4.73 -22.60
N GLU A 312 3.01 -3.97 -23.03
CA GLU A 312 1.68 -4.52 -23.37
C GLU A 312 1.59 -5.05 -24.81
N GLY A 313 2.52 -4.67 -25.68
CA GLY A 313 2.45 -4.95 -27.11
C GLY A 313 1.24 -4.31 -27.79
N SER A 314 0.78 -3.16 -27.29
CA SER A 314 -0.51 -2.56 -27.66
C SER A 314 -0.46 -1.59 -28.84
N SER A 315 0.73 -1.16 -29.29
CA SER A 315 0.90 -0.26 -30.44
C SER A 315 1.44 -0.96 -31.69
N LEU A 316 1.08 -0.45 -32.87
CA LEU A 316 1.79 -0.80 -34.10
C LEU A 316 3.27 -0.40 -33.93
N ASP A 317 4.19 -1.30 -34.26
CA ASP A 317 5.64 -1.09 -34.12
C ASP A 317 6.16 -0.91 -32.68
N TYR A 318 5.48 -1.45 -31.66
CA TYR A 318 5.94 -1.39 -30.27
C TYR A 318 7.41 -1.83 -30.08
N GLU A 319 7.89 -2.77 -30.90
CA GLU A 319 9.27 -3.27 -30.90
C GLU A 319 10.32 -2.17 -31.17
N GLN A 320 9.95 -1.05 -31.78
CA GLN A 320 10.86 0.07 -32.04
C GLN A 320 10.97 1.04 -30.87
N ILE A 321 10.04 0.98 -29.91
CA ILE A 321 9.91 1.96 -28.82
C ILE A 321 11.20 2.10 -27.99
N PRO A 322 11.87 1.02 -27.55
CA PRO A 322 13.12 1.18 -26.80
C PRO A 322 14.16 1.97 -27.61
N GLY A 323 14.23 1.70 -28.92
CA GLY A 323 15.07 2.42 -29.85
C GLY A 323 14.76 3.91 -29.98
N ILE A 324 13.48 4.24 -30.19
CA ILE A 324 13.00 5.63 -30.26
C ILE A 324 13.36 6.39 -28.98
N LEU A 325 13.32 5.71 -27.84
CA LEU A 325 13.68 6.27 -26.54
C LEU A 325 15.20 6.23 -26.24
N GLY A 326 16.01 5.77 -27.20
CA GLY A 326 17.47 5.76 -27.12
C GLY A 326 18.04 4.63 -26.27
N TYR A 327 17.35 3.49 -26.20
CA TYR A 327 17.79 2.27 -25.52
C TYR A 327 18.17 1.19 -26.54
N LYS A 328 19.37 0.62 -26.38
CA LYS A 328 19.86 -0.48 -27.24
C LYS A 328 19.47 -1.86 -26.75
N TYR A 329 19.17 -1.99 -25.45
CA TYR A 329 18.83 -3.25 -24.83
C TYR A 329 17.54 -3.13 -24.04
N ALA A 330 16.69 -4.15 -24.17
CA ALA A 330 15.45 -4.30 -23.42
C ALA A 330 15.44 -5.62 -22.65
N VAL A 331 15.01 -5.56 -21.39
CA VAL A 331 14.86 -6.70 -20.51
C VAL A 331 13.37 -6.95 -20.33
N VAL A 332 12.95 -8.18 -20.60
CA VAL A 332 11.53 -8.56 -20.57
C VAL A 332 11.34 -9.70 -19.58
N ASN A 333 10.49 -9.48 -18.58
CA ASN A 333 10.08 -10.49 -17.61
C ASN A 333 9.04 -11.43 -18.24
N LEU A 334 9.38 -12.71 -18.37
CA LEU A 334 8.58 -13.76 -18.97
C LEU A 334 7.31 -14.09 -18.18
N HIS A 335 7.26 -13.76 -16.89
CA HIS A 335 6.06 -14.01 -16.10
C HIS A 335 4.92 -13.05 -16.49
N TYR A 336 5.25 -11.77 -16.65
CA TYR A 336 4.25 -10.73 -16.95
C TYR A 336 4.09 -10.46 -18.45
N TYR A 337 5.17 -10.57 -19.22
CA TYR A 337 5.24 -10.08 -20.60
C TYR A 337 5.69 -11.17 -21.59
N LYS A 338 5.34 -12.43 -21.32
CA LYS A 338 5.64 -13.57 -22.21
C LYS A 338 5.24 -13.33 -23.67
N PRO A 339 4.03 -12.81 -23.99
CA PRO A 339 3.63 -12.61 -25.38
C PRO A 339 4.55 -11.64 -26.14
N VAL A 340 4.96 -10.55 -25.48
CA VAL A 340 5.91 -9.58 -26.03
C VAL A 340 7.29 -10.21 -26.21
N ALA A 341 7.78 -10.95 -25.22
CA ALA A 341 9.06 -11.65 -25.31
C ALA A 341 9.09 -12.68 -26.46
N ASP A 342 8.00 -13.41 -26.67
CA ASP A 342 7.89 -14.39 -27.75
C ASP A 342 7.78 -13.72 -29.13
N ALA A 343 7.12 -12.56 -29.21
CA ALA A 343 7.06 -11.77 -30.43
C ALA A 343 8.43 -11.18 -30.81
N LEU A 344 9.14 -10.57 -29.86
CA LEU A 344 10.50 -10.06 -30.07
C LEU A 344 11.47 -11.15 -30.54
N LYS A 345 11.36 -12.37 -30.00
CA LYS A 345 12.17 -13.52 -30.42
C LYS A 345 11.95 -13.92 -31.88
N ARG A 346 10.77 -13.60 -32.46
CA ARG A 346 10.45 -13.84 -33.87
C ARG A 346 10.69 -12.62 -34.76
N SER A 347 10.89 -11.45 -34.17
CA SER A 347 11.07 -10.21 -34.90
C SER A 347 12.47 -10.10 -35.50
N LYS A 348 12.58 -9.44 -36.65
CA LYS A 348 13.87 -9.03 -37.23
C LYS A 348 14.40 -7.73 -36.59
N LYS A 349 13.61 -7.08 -35.74
CA LYS A 349 13.94 -5.81 -35.07
C LYS A 349 14.59 -6.01 -33.70
N ALA A 350 14.76 -7.26 -33.25
CA ALA A 350 15.39 -7.59 -31.98
C ALA A 350 16.22 -8.88 -32.10
N GLU A 351 17.30 -8.96 -31.34
CA GLU A 351 18.16 -10.13 -31.21
C GLU A 351 18.16 -10.58 -29.75
N LEU A 352 17.84 -11.85 -29.49
CA LEU A 352 17.92 -12.42 -28.15
C LEU A 352 19.39 -12.66 -27.79
N VAL A 353 19.88 -11.98 -26.74
CA VAL A 353 21.29 -12.07 -26.31
C VAL A 353 21.49 -12.80 -24.98
N TYR A 354 20.43 -12.93 -24.19
CA TYR A 354 20.42 -13.70 -22.94
C TYR A 354 19.01 -14.19 -22.60
N GLU A 355 18.90 -15.37 -22.02
CA GLU A 355 17.64 -15.97 -21.54
C GLU A 355 17.92 -16.78 -20.26
N ASN A 356 17.05 -16.64 -19.27
CA ASN A 356 16.92 -17.56 -18.15
C ASN A 356 15.44 -17.89 -17.91
N GLU A 357 15.13 -18.57 -16.81
CA GLU A 357 13.78 -19.02 -16.45
C GLU A 357 12.74 -17.89 -16.31
N ARG A 358 13.16 -16.64 -16.05
CA ARG A 358 12.24 -15.51 -15.82
C ARG A 358 12.48 -14.31 -16.73
N TYR A 359 13.64 -14.18 -17.36
CA TYR A 359 14.01 -12.98 -18.11
C TYR A 359 14.60 -13.33 -19.48
N ARG A 360 14.32 -12.45 -20.44
CA ARG A 360 15.04 -12.38 -21.71
C ARG A 360 15.61 -10.99 -21.91
N VAL A 361 16.83 -10.92 -22.40
CA VAL A 361 17.48 -9.66 -22.80
C VAL A 361 17.56 -9.63 -24.31
N PHE A 362 17.02 -8.57 -24.89
CA PHE A 362 17.01 -8.32 -26.31
C PHE A 362 17.90 -7.13 -26.64
N ARG A 363 18.73 -7.28 -27.67
CA ARG A 363 19.39 -6.17 -28.35
C ARG A 363 18.47 -5.67 -29.47
N MET A 364 18.21 -4.37 -29.50
CA MET A 364 17.31 -3.77 -30.48
C MET A 364 18.06 -3.44 -31.77
N ILE A 365 17.50 -3.84 -32.92
CA ILE A 365 18.09 -3.68 -34.25
C ILE A 365 17.38 -2.56 -35.00
N GLY A 366 18.15 -1.67 -35.65
CA GLY A 366 17.62 -0.68 -36.60
C GLY A 366 17.21 0.66 -35.99
N THR A 367 17.77 1.01 -34.84
CA THR A 367 17.33 2.16 -34.02
C THR A 367 18.22 3.40 -34.13
N ASN A 368 19.17 3.42 -35.06
CA ASN A 368 19.94 4.61 -35.39
C ASN A 368 19.33 5.31 -36.61
N LYS A 369 18.41 6.24 -36.39
CA LYS A 369 18.20 7.37 -37.28
C LYS A 369 18.11 8.64 -36.46
#